data_AF-A0A6G4W6Q1-F1
#
_entry.id   AF-A0A6G4W6Q1-F1
#
_cell.length_a   1.000
_cell.length_b   1.000
_cell.length_c   1.000
_cell.angle_alpha   90.00
_cell.angle_beta   90.00
_cell.angle_gamma   90.00
#
_symmetry.space_group_name_H-M   'P 1'
#
loop_
_entity.id
_entity.type
_entity.pdbx_description
1 polymer ?
#
loop_
_entity_poly.entity_id
_entity_poly.type
_entity_poly.pdbx_seq_one_letter_code
_entity_poly.pdbx_strand_id
1 'polypeptide(L)'
;MAIRLRDVGGIRVALCAAETDAKPGDVYLDDADHYALAAKFASDWEGRSVDWQYPREWAAMATQKLRDGETELNRWLAEQAA
;
A
#
# COMPACT_ATOMS: atom_id res chain seq x y z
N MET A 1 -4.44 -2.63 -10.98
CA MET A 1 -3.90 -1.93 -9.79
C MET A 1 -3.10 -2.92 -8.97
N ALA A 2 -1.77 -2.74 -8.94
CA ALA A 2 -0.87 -3.59 -8.17
C ALA A 2 -0.71 -3.09 -6.73
N ILE A 3 -0.69 -4.04 -5.81
CA ILE A 3 -0.60 -3.79 -4.37
C ILE A 3 0.73 -4.34 -3.87
N ARG A 4 1.32 -3.63 -2.90
CA ARG A 4 2.48 -4.09 -2.16
C ARG A 4 2.09 -4.30 -0.71
N LEU A 5 2.28 -5.51 -0.22
CA LEU A 5 2.11 -5.81 1.19
C LEU A 5 3.44 -5.64 1.92
N ARG A 6 3.41 -4.90 3.04
CA ARG A 6 4.59 -4.58 3.85
C ARG A 6 4.28 -4.74 5.34
N ASP A 7 5.27 -5.15 6.11
CA ASP A 7 5.22 -5.08 7.57
C ASP A 7 5.87 -3.78 8.06
N VAL A 8 5.09 -2.96 8.77
CA VAL A 8 5.52 -1.70 9.36
C VAL A 8 5.34 -1.79 10.86
N GLY A 9 6.43 -2.02 11.61
CA GLY A 9 6.37 -2.14 13.06
C GLY A 9 5.45 -3.28 13.55
N GLY A 10 5.42 -4.41 12.82
CA GLY A 10 4.54 -5.54 13.11
C GLY A 10 3.10 -5.39 12.62
N ILE A 11 2.77 -4.31 11.90
CA ILE A 11 1.48 -4.12 11.25
C ILE A 11 1.61 -4.44 9.76
N ARG A 12 0.84 -5.43 9.29
CA ARG A 12 0.76 -5.77 7.86
C ARG A 12 -0.14 -4.76 7.15
N VAL A 13 0.41 -4.02 6.18
CA VAL A 13 -0.30 -2.99 5.42
C VAL A 13 -0.28 -3.26 3.93
N ALA A 14 -1.30 -2.77 3.22
CA ALA A 14 -1.40 -2.79 1.76
C ALA A 14 -1.13 -1.39 1.19
N LEU A 15 -0.17 -1.28 0.29
CA LEU A 15 0.27 -0.03 -0.32
C LEU A 15 0.04 -0.08 -1.83
N CYS A 16 -0.30 1.05 -2.44
CA CYS A 16 -0.29 1.17 -3.89
C CYS A 16 1.16 1.03 -4.39
N ALA A 17 1.44 0.05 -5.23
CA ALA A 17 2.81 -0.21 -5.67
C ALA A 17 3.36 0.90 -6.57
N ALA A 18 2.48 1.67 -7.23
CA ALA A 18 2.85 2.83 -8.05
C ALA A 18 3.15 4.10 -7.24
N GLU A 19 2.67 4.18 -5.99
CA GLU A 19 2.84 5.37 -5.13
C GLU A 19 3.86 5.16 -4.01
N THR A 20 4.51 4.02 -3.97
CA THR A 20 5.48 3.68 -2.93
C THR A 20 6.69 3.00 -3.53
N ASP A 21 7.83 3.12 -2.85
CA ASP A 21 9.07 2.47 -3.26
C ASP A 21 9.15 1.05 -2.73
N ALA A 22 9.77 0.14 -3.48
CA ALA A 22 10.01 -1.23 -3.06
C ALA A 22 11.02 -1.30 -1.91
N LYS A 23 10.81 -2.23 -0.98
CA LYS A 23 11.69 -2.51 0.15
C LYS A 23 11.89 -4.01 0.35
N PRO A 24 13.01 -4.42 0.98
CA PRO A 24 13.22 -5.82 1.35
C PRO A 24 12.08 -6.36 2.20
N GLY A 25 11.61 -7.57 1.87
CA GLY A 25 10.51 -8.25 2.58
C GLY A 25 9.11 -7.88 2.11
N ASP A 26 8.97 -6.95 1.16
CA ASP A 26 7.69 -6.69 0.53
C ASP A 26 7.19 -7.89 -0.28
N VAL A 27 5.87 -8.08 -0.27
CA VAL A 27 5.20 -9.01 -1.19
C VAL A 27 4.46 -8.17 -2.21
N TYR A 28 4.81 -8.35 -3.48
CA TYR A 28 4.10 -7.72 -4.59
C TYR A 28 2.91 -8.60 -4.99
N LEU A 29 1.74 -7.99 -5.06
CA LEU A 29 0.51 -8.58 -5.57
C LEU A 29 0.19 -7.85 -6.86
N ASP A 30 0.21 -8.59 -7.96
CA ASP A 30 -0.20 -8.04 -9.24
C ASP A 30 -1.73 -7.89 -9.32
N ASP A 31 -2.20 -7.49 -10.50
CA ASP A 31 -3.62 -7.29 -10.75
C ASP A 31 -4.43 -8.60 -10.62
N ALA A 32 -3.83 -9.74 -10.97
CA ALA A 32 -4.48 -11.05 -10.89
C ALA A 32 -4.58 -11.52 -9.44
N ASP A 33 -3.51 -11.37 -8.66
CA ASP A 33 -3.50 -11.68 -7.22
C ASP A 33 -4.52 -10.83 -6.46
N HIS A 34 -4.49 -9.51 -6.70
CA HIS A 34 -5.40 -8.58 -6.05
C HIS A 34 -6.87 -8.88 -6.43
N TYR A 35 -7.14 -9.17 -7.70
CA TYR A 35 -8.47 -9.56 -8.15
C TYR A 35 -8.95 -10.86 -7.47
N ALA A 36 -8.11 -11.90 -7.42
CA ALA A 36 -8.46 -13.18 -6.80
C ALA A 36 -8.81 -13.03 -5.31
N LEU A 37 -8.03 -12.23 -4.56
CA LEU A 37 -8.30 -11.94 -3.14
C LEU A 37 -9.60 -11.14 -2.95
N ALA A 38 -9.82 -10.10 -3.75
CA ALA A 38 -11.02 -9.27 -3.68
C ALA A 38 -12.28 -10.07 -4.03
N ALA A 39 -12.23 -10.90 -5.07
CA ALA A 39 -13.33 -11.76 -5.47
C ALA A 39 -13.67 -12.80 -4.39
N LYS A 40 -12.65 -13.43 -3.79
CA LYS A 40 -12.84 -14.37 -2.67
C LYS A 40 -13.49 -13.68 -1.47
N PHE A 41 -12.98 -12.53 -1.07
CA PHE A 41 -13.54 -11.77 0.05
C PHE A 41 -14.99 -11.36 -0.21
N ALA A 42 -15.30 -10.85 -1.41
CA ALA A 42 -16.66 -10.48 -1.79
C ALA A 42 -17.65 -11.66 -1.76
N SER A 43 -17.21 -12.84 -2.23
CA SER A 43 -18.01 -14.07 -2.21
C SER A 43 -18.31 -14.53 -0.78
N ASP A 44 -17.33 -14.50 0.11
CA ASP A 44 -17.51 -14.95 1.50
C ASP A 44 -18.37 -14.00 2.32
N TRP A 45 -18.34 -12.72 1.95
CA TRP A 45 -19.03 -11.66 2.67
C TRP A 45 -20.48 -11.45 2.20
N GLU A 46 -20.95 -12.26 1.24
CA GLU A 46 -22.31 -12.22 0.68
C GLU A 46 -22.74 -10.82 0.20
N GLY A 47 -21.79 -9.98 -0.25
CA GLY A 47 -22.06 -8.61 -0.69
C GLY A 47 -22.54 -7.64 0.39
N ARG A 48 -22.39 -7.96 1.69
CA ARG A 48 -22.78 -7.06 2.78
C ARG A 48 -21.85 -5.85 2.84
N SER A 49 -22.38 -4.65 3.02
CA SER A 49 -21.52 -3.50 3.33
C SER A 49 -21.02 -3.60 4.76
N VAL A 50 -19.74 -3.29 4.97
CA VAL A 50 -19.14 -3.15 6.29
C VAL A 50 -18.45 -1.80 6.39
N ASP A 51 -18.72 -1.11 7.50
CA ASP A 51 -18.03 0.13 7.87
C ASP A 51 -16.90 -0.18 8.86
N TRP A 52 -16.00 -1.08 8.45
CA TRP A 52 -14.86 -1.43 9.27
C TRP A 52 -13.82 -0.32 9.23
N GLN A 53 -13.42 0.14 10.42
CA GLN A 53 -12.37 1.12 10.56
C GLN A 53 -11.09 0.45 11.05
N TYR A 54 -10.00 0.71 10.33
CA TYR A 54 -8.67 0.17 10.63
C TYR A 54 -7.68 1.33 10.88
N PRO A 55 -7.90 2.15 11.92
CA PRO A 55 -7.16 3.40 12.10
C PRO A 55 -5.66 3.19 12.26
N ARG A 56 -5.22 2.06 12.84
CA ARG A 56 -3.80 1.74 13.02
C ARG A 56 -3.13 1.42 11.70
N GLU A 57 -3.75 0.57 10.89
CA GLU A 57 -3.27 0.16 9.57
C GLU A 57 -3.27 1.36 8.62
N TRP A 58 -4.33 2.16 8.62
CA TRP A 58 -4.43 3.37 7.79
C TRP A 58 -3.38 4.40 8.16
N ALA A 59 -3.16 4.64 9.46
CA ALA A 59 -2.07 5.49 9.91
C ALA A 59 -0.71 4.95 9.45
N ALA A 60 -0.47 3.65 9.60
CA ALA A 60 0.76 3.01 9.14
C ALA A 60 0.96 3.15 7.63
N MET A 61 -0.08 2.93 6.80
CA MET A 61 -0.03 3.16 5.36
C MET A 61 0.33 4.62 5.01
N ALA A 62 -0.30 5.59 5.69
CA ALA A 62 -0.07 7.01 5.45
C ALA A 62 1.40 7.40 5.68
N THR A 63 2.05 6.85 6.72
CA THR A 63 3.49 7.11 6.95
C THR A 63 4.38 6.69 5.78
N GLN A 64 4.03 5.60 5.09
CA GLN A 64 4.82 5.08 3.98
C GLN A 64 4.70 5.96 2.75
N LYS A 65 3.48 6.42 2.44
CA LYS A 65 3.21 7.33 1.33
C LYS A 65 3.90 8.68 1.53
N LEU A 66 3.81 9.26 2.73
CA LEU A 66 4.46 10.54 3.03
C LEU A 66 5.98 10.45 2.89
N ARG A 67 6.60 9.40 3.44
CA ARG A 67 8.05 9.20 3.32
C ARG A 67 8.48 9.10 1.85
N ASP A 68 7.79 8.30 1.05
CA ASP A 68 8.18 8.07 -0.34
C ASP A 68 7.97 9.35 -1.16
N GLY A 69 6.85 10.06 -0.95
CA GLY A 69 6.63 11.38 -1.55
C GLY A 69 7.69 12.41 -1.19
N GLU A 70 8.12 12.46 0.08
CA GLU A 70 9.23 13.34 0.52
C GLU A 70 10.55 12.96 -0.14
N THR A 71 10.82 11.65 -0.27
CA THR A 71 12.03 11.14 -0.92
C THR A 71 12.09 11.52 -2.41
N GLU A 72 10.98 11.35 -3.13
CA GLU A 72 10.85 11.74 -4.53
C GLU A 72 10.96 13.26 -4.72
N LEU A 73 10.30 14.06 -3.86
CA LEU A 73 10.38 15.51 -3.91
C LEU A 73 11.82 16.01 -3.71
N ASN A 74 12.52 15.48 -2.70
CA ASN A 74 13.90 15.84 -2.43
C ASN A 74 14.84 15.48 -3.60
N ARG A 75 14.61 14.34 -4.25
CA ARG A 75 15.36 13.92 -5.45
C ARG A 75 15.13 14.91 -6.59
N TRP A 76 13.88 15.23 -6.90
CA TRP A 76 13.53 16.18 -7.95
C TRP A 76 14.16 17.56 -7.70
N LEU A 77 14.07 18.08 -6.47
CA LEU A 77 14.67 19.37 -6.11
C LEU A 77 16.21 19.36 -6.29
N ALA A 78 16.88 18.26 -5.96
CA ALA A 78 18.32 18.12 -6.15
C ALA A 78 18.71 18.09 -7.63
N GLU A 79 17.91 17.45 -8.48
CA GLU A 79 18.11 17.40 -9.94
C GLU A 79 17.92 18.78 -10.59
N GLN A 80 17.00 19.62 -10.09
CA GLN A 80 16.80 20.99 -10.59
C GLN A 80 17.92 21.96 -10.19
N ALA A 81 18.68 21.63 -9.15
CA ALA A 81 19.77 22.46 -8.64
C ALA A 81 21.14 22.14 -9.27
N ALA A 82 21.23 21.07 -10.05
CA ALA A 82 22.43 20.61 -10.75
C ALA A 82 22.50 21.14 -12.19
#